data_AF-A0A4D4KK43-F1
#
_entry.id   AF-A0A4D4KK43-F1
#
_cell.length_a   1.000
_cell.length_b   1.000
_cell.length_c   1.000
_cell.angle_alpha   90.00
_cell.angle_beta   90.00
_cell.angle_gamma   90.00
#
_symmetry.space_group_name_H-M   'P 1'
#
loop_
_entity.id
_entity.type
_entity.pdbx_description
1 polymer ?
#
loop_
_entity_poly.entity_id
_entity_poly.type
_entity_poly.pdbx_seq_one_letter_code
_entity_poly.pdbx_strand_id
1 'polypeptide(L)'
;MTDPILRRDLRIAEDEVRVFRGFKATVVAFIHDTAHDPEARRSLAERLGLPPPRTATSALPQDSRPDDTSQRTTRKSPQEPE
;
A
#
# COMPACT_ATOMS: atom_id res chain seq x y z
N MET A 1 26.51 -36.97 -12.37
CA MET A 1 25.35 -37.04 -13.27
C MET A 1 24.10 -36.80 -12.42
N THR A 2 23.33 -35.74 -12.67
CA THR A 2 22.10 -35.48 -11.87
C THR A 2 21.02 -36.50 -12.24
N ASP A 3 20.42 -37.10 -11.23
CA ASP A 3 19.35 -38.11 -11.36
C ASP A 3 18.21 -37.59 -12.26
N PRO A 4 17.78 -38.34 -13.28
CA PRO A 4 16.66 -37.96 -14.14
C PRO A 4 15.35 -37.68 -13.39
N ILE A 5 15.12 -38.33 -12.25
CA ILE A 5 13.93 -38.10 -11.41
C ILE A 5 14.01 -36.72 -10.77
N LEU A 6 15.15 -36.38 -10.16
CA LEU A 6 15.38 -35.05 -9.56
C LEU A 6 15.21 -33.91 -10.58
N ARG A 7 15.66 -34.12 -11.83
CA ARG A 7 15.48 -33.12 -12.90
C ARG A 7 14.02 -32.91 -13.28
N ARG A 8 13.23 -33.99 -13.27
CA ARG A 8 11.80 -33.93 -13.56
C ARG A 8 11.06 -33.20 -12.45
N ASP A 9 11.32 -33.55 -11.19
CA ASP A 9 10.66 -32.95 -10.04
C ASP A 9 10.98 -31.47 -9.92
N LEU A 10 12.24 -31.08 -10.19
CA LEU A 10 12.63 -29.67 -10.25
C LEU A 10 11.83 -28.90 -11.32
N ARG A 11 11.70 -29.46 -12.53
CA ARG A 11 10.95 -28.81 -13.61
C ARG A 11 9.46 -28.66 -13.25
N ILE A 12 8.87 -29.65 -12.61
CA ILE A 12 7.48 -29.58 -12.12
C ILE A 12 7.35 -28.44 -11.11
N ALA A 13 8.24 -28.39 -10.11
CA ALA A 13 8.23 -27.33 -9.11
C ALA A 13 8.41 -25.93 -9.73
N GLU A 14 9.29 -25.78 -10.73
CA GLU A 14 9.47 -24.53 -11.47
C GLU A 14 8.20 -24.09 -12.21
N ASP A 15 7.51 -25.04 -12.85
CA ASP A 15 6.27 -24.77 -13.56
C ASP A 15 5.13 -24.40 -12.59
N GLU A 16 5.01 -25.07 -11.44
CA GLU A 16 4.05 -24.73 -10.38
C GLU A 16 4.31 -23.32 -9.83
N VAL A 17 5.57 -22.98 -9.55
CA VAL A 17 5.97 -21.63 -9.12
C VAL A 17 5.62 -20.60 -10.19
N ARG A 18 5.82 -20.91 -11.48
CA ARG A 18 5.42 -20.02 -12.58
C ARG A 18 3.91 -19.78 -12.59
N VAL A 19 3.11 -20.82 -12.46
CA VAL A 19 1.64 -20.72 -12.40
C VAL A 19 1.20 -19.87 -11.20
N PHE A 20 1.76 -20.14 -10.01
CA PHE A 20 1.42 -19.40 -8.81
C PHE A 20 1.80 -17.92 -8.90
N ARG A 21 2.97 -17.60 -9.49
CA ARG A 21 3.37 -16.21 -9.76
C ARG A 21 2.41 -15.51 -10.71
N GLY A 22 1.96 -16.21 -11.76
CA GLY A 22 0.95 -15.69 -12.69
C GLY A 22 -0.38 -15.38 -12.00
N PHE A 23 -0.89 -16.32 -11.21
CA PHE A 23 -2.11 -16.11 -10.42
C PHE A 23 -1.99 -14.91 -9.48
N LYS A 24 -0.88 -14.80 -8.75
CA LYS A 24 -0.62 -13.66 -7.86
C LYS A 24 -0.60 -12.34 -8.63
N ALA A 25 0.02 -12.28 -9.79
CA ALA A 25 0.06 -11.08 -10.63
C ALA A 25 -1.35 -10.66 -11.08
N THR A 26 -2.19 -11.61 -11.51
CA THR A 26 -3.58 -11.35 -11.91
C THR A 26 -4.41 -10.77 -10.75
N VAL A 27 -4.28 -11.34 -9.55
CA VAL A 27 -5.00 -10.85 -8.37
C VAL A 27 -4.56 -9.44 -7.99
N VAL A 28 -3.26 -9.16 -8.02
CA VAL A 28 -2.72 -7.82 -7.74
C VAL A 28 -3.24 -6.82 -8.78
N ALA A 29 -3.28 -7.20 -10.06
CA ALA A 29 -3.85 -6.36 -11.11
C ALA A 29 -5.32 -6.02 -10.83
N PHE A 30 -6.13 -7.01 -10.46
CA PHE A 30 -7.53 -6.80 -10.07
C PHE A 30 -7.68 -5.85 -8.87
N ILE A 31 -6.88 -6.04 -7.82
CA ILE A 31 -6.92 -5.16 -6.63
C ILE A 31 -6.59 -3.72 -7.01
N HIS A 32 -5.68 -3.49 -7.95
CA HIS A 32 -5.29 -2.13 -8.35
C HIS A 32 -6.13 -1.52 -9.48
N ASP A 33 -7.00 -2.29 -10.14
CA ASP A 33 -7.89 -1.79 -11.19
C ASP A 33 -9.02 -0.93 -10.62
N THR A 34 -9.10 0.32 -11.04
CA THR A 34 -10.11 1.29 -10.60
C THR A 34 -11.48 1.08 -11.23
N ALA A 35 -11.61 0.23 -12.26
CA ALA A 35 -12.89 -0.12 -12.86
C ALA A 35 -13.77 -0.98 -11.96
N HIS A 36 -13.20 -1.62 -10.93
CA HIS A 36 -13.92 -2.46 -9.99
C HIS A 36 -14.27 -1.75 -8.68
N ASP A 37 -15.31 -2.27 -8.03
CA ASP A 37 -15.82 -1.75 -6.76
C ASP A 37 -14.72 -1.65 -5.68
N PRO A 38 -14.57 -0.48 -5.02
CA PRO A 38 -13.51 -0.27 -4.05
C PRO A 38 -13.60 -1.16 -2.80
N GLU A 39 -14.80 -1.54 -2.37
CA GLU A 39 -14.99 -2.41 -1.21
C GLU A 39 -14.60 -3.85 -1.53
N ALA A 40 -15.02 -4.36 -2.70
CA ALA A 40 -14.61 -5.67 -3.19
C ALA A 40 -13.08 -5.80 -3.32
N ARG A 41 -12.42 -4.76 -3.85
CA ARG A 41 -10.95 -4.71 -3.97
C ARG A 41 -10.25 -4.70 -2.61
N ARG A 42 -10.76 -3.94 -1.64
CA ARG A 42 -10.21 -3.89 -0.28
C ARG A 42 -10.41 -5.21 0.45
N SER A 43 -11.61 -5.77 0.41
CA SER A 43 -11.93 -7.06 1.05
C SER A 43 -11.05 -8.19 0.52
N LEU A 44 -10.81 -8.22 -0.80
CA LEU A 44 -9.91 -9.21 -1.40
C LEU A 44 -8.46 -9.01 -0.96
N ALA A 45 -7.97 -7.77 -0.91
CA ALA A 45 -6.62 -7.46 -0.44
C ALA A 45 -6.42 -7.91 1.02
N GLU A 46 -7.38 -7.62 1.90
CA GLU A 46 -7.38 -8.02 3.31
C GLU A 46 -7.36 -9.54 3.48
N ARG A 47 -8.24 -10.26 2.76
CA ARG A 47 -8.30 -11.73 2.80
C ARG A 47 -7.01 -12.40 2.35
N LEU A 48 -6.23 -11.73 1.50
CA LEU A 48 -4.97 -12.25 0.96
C LEU A 48 -3.73 -11.68 1.66
N GLY A 49 -3.88 -10.83 2.68
CA GLY A 49 -2.77 -10.17 3.37
C GLY A 49 -1.95 -9.28 2.44
N LEU A 50 -2.56 -8.75 1.38
CA LEU A 50 -1.92 -7.88 0.38
C LEU A 50 -2.11 -6.40 0.76
N PRO A 51 -1.22 -5.51 0.26
CA PRO A 51 -1.41 -4.07 0.44
C PRO A 51 -2.76 -3.62 -0.13
N PRO A 52 -3.46 -2.69 0.55
CA PRO A 52 -4.73 -2.18 0.07
C PRO A 52 -4.57 -1.43 -1.27
N PRO A 53 -5.65 -1.33 -2.07
CA PRO A 53 -5.64 -0.56 -3.30
C PRO A 53 -5.19 0.89 -3.04
N ARG A 54 -4.24 1.38 -3.85
CA ARG A 54 -3.80 2.77 -3.79
C ARG A 54 -4.97 3.67 -4.19
N THR A 55 -5.45 4.48 -3.25
CA THR A 55 -6.37 5.57 -3.57
C THR A 55 -5.56 6.72 -4.16
N ALA A 56 -6.12 7.41 -5.17
CA ALA A 56 -5.46 8.54 -5.84
C ALA A 56 -4.99 9.65 -4.86
N THR A 57 -5.61 9.73 -3.69
CA THR A 57 -5.27 10.68 -2.61
C THR A 57 -3.91 10.40 -1.95
N SER A 58 -3.38 9.18 -2.02
CA SER A 58 -2.11 8.83 -1.35
C SER A 58 -0.85 9.26 -2.11
N ALA A 59 -0.97 9.95 -3.25
CA ALA A 59 0.15 10.36 -4.10
C ALA A 59 0.66 11.79 -3.85
N LEU A 60 0.14 12.51 -2.83
CA LEU A 60 0.68 13.81 -2.45
C LEU A 60 1.87 13.62 -1.49
N PRO A 61 3.09 14.07 -1.85
CA PRO A 61 4.19 14.14 -0.90
C PRO A 61 3.77 15.10 0.21
N GLN A 62 3.84 14.62 1.45
CA GLN A 62 3.66 15.43 2.65
C GLN A 62 4.89 16.34 2.82
N ASP A 63 5.01 17.37 2.00
CA ASP A 63 5.96 18.47 2.20
C ASP A 63 5.29 19.52 3.12
N SER A 64 4.92 19.08 4.32
CA SER A 64 4.39 19.94 5.37
C SER A 64 5.57 20.54 6.13
N ARG A 65 6.19 21.58 5.57
CA ARG A 65 7.02 22.50 6.35
C ARG A 65 6.11 23.26 7.32
N PRO A 66 6.36 23.25 8.63
CA PRO A 66 5.61 24.11 9.53
C PRO A 66 6.06 25.57 9.31
N ASP A 67 5.12 26.41 8.88
CA ASP A 67 5.23 27.87 8.90
C ASP A 67 5.37 28.34 10.35
N ASP A 68 6.62 28.48 10.80
CA ASP A 68 6.97 29.07 12.09
C ASP A 68 7.07 30.59 11.96
N THR A 69 5.98 31.28 11.64
CA THR A 69 5.91 32.75 11.81
C THR A 69 4.46 33.19 11.92
N SER A 70 3.85 32.96 13.08
CA SER A 70 2.83 33.83 13.67
C SER A 70 2.33 33.16 14.93
N GLN A 71 2.70 33.71 16.08
CA GLN A 71 1.76 34.20 17.09
C GLN A 71 2.57 35.06 18.07
N ARG A 72 2.78 36.30 17.62
CA ARG A 72 3.03 37.48 18.45
C ARG A 72 2.10 37.41 19.65
N THR A 73 2.67 37.19 20.83
CA THR A 73 1.96 37.13 22.11
C THR A 73 1.19 38.42 22.37
N THR A 74 -0.13 38.34 22.27
CA THR A 74 -1.04 39.27 22.95
C THR A 74 -0.96 38.98 24.44
N ARG A 75 -0.21 39.77 25.20
CA ARG A 75 -0.45 39.93 26.65
C ARG A 75 -1.03 41.32 26.89
N LYS A 76 -2.35 41.38 26.84
CA LYS A 76 -3.16 42.43 27.47
C LYS A 76 -3.23 42.06 28.96
N SER A 77 -2.45 42.73 29.80
CA SER A 77 -2.66 42.72 31.26
C SER A 77 -3.58 43.89 31.62
N PRO A 78 -4.70 43.66 32.31
CA PRO A 78 -5.45 44.71 32.99
C PRO A 78 -5.15 44.66 34.50
N GLN A 79 -4.77 45.78 35.11
CA GLN A 79 -4.99 45.99 36.54
C GLN A 79 -5.09 47.50 36.85
N GLU A 80 -6.26 47.88 37.35
CA GLU A 80 -6.71 49.22 37.79
C GLU A 80 -6.11 49.60 39.19
N PRO A 81 -6.69 50.54 39.98
CA PRO A 81 -6.53 52.00 39.97
C PRO A 81 -6.06 52.54 41.36
N GLU A 82 -6.19 53.87 41.55
CA GLU A 82 -5.88 54.76 42.71
C GLU A 82 -4.47 55.37 42.78
#